data_AF-A0A4P2Q7S8-F1
#
_entry.id   AF-A0A4P2Q7S8-F1
#
_cell.length_a   1.000
_cell.length_b   1.000
_cell.length_c   1.000
_cell.angle_alpha   90.00
_cell.angle_beta   90.00
_cell.angle_gamma   90.00
#
_symmetry.space_group_name_H-M   'P 1'
#
loop_
_entity.id
_entity.type
_entity.pdbx_description
1 polymer ?
#
loop_
_entity_poly.entity_id
_entity_poly.type
_entity_poly.pdbx_seq_one_letter_code
_entity_poly.pdbx_strand_id
1 'polypeptide(L)'
;MPMLTIDQGRGGAAALRSVALSMLATWVPIGCSSPVPPDDLPEPDPSQLIFLYSGRPEYAPRCDPHSDGNVLWEGWIGTPGQEECEPCSCGPSRCVLPHTVRMHSSSLCSISSAVATIDPGISWDGTCFPLPDPVPSDSYDFVSVDYPIATDCQPIPEVPALRHTNMEFVRACGSDVDLVFTSFSRCYPPQPNGECWAGHEMKWKFSLYNDTRTCSPCSCGEPSRGDCRVETTFYRQAGCSEALGSVLISGLDQELCTDTIEGRIAAVRSIFNKDEPTCAPSTDSTVVSGEIVPGDTHVLCCNR
;
A
#
# COMPACT_ATOMS: atom_id res chain seq x y z
N MET A 1 8.89 50.45 -41.28
CA MET A 1 8.11 51.04 -42.37
C MET A 1 6.83 51.61 -41.78
N PRO A 2 6.61 52.92 -41.89
CA PRO A 2 5.49 53.65 -41.30
C PRO A 2 4.31 53.73 -42.30
N MET A 3 3.12 54.09 -41.82
CA MET A 3 2.13 55.02 -42.43
C MET A 3 0.77 54.81 -41.75
N LEU A 4 0.26 55.81 -41.00
CA LEU A 4 -0.67 56.88 -41.44
C LEU A 4 -2.12 56.35 -41.59
N THR A 5 -3.22 56.97 -41.15
CA THR A 5 -3.55 58.18 -40.37
C THR A 5 -5.09 58.29 -40.28
N ILE A 6 -5.58 59.04 -39.28
CA ILE A 6 -6.67 60.05 -39.31
C ILE A 6 -8.05 59.61 -39.86
N ASP A 7 -9.09 59.73 -39.03
CA ASP A 7 -10.08 60.80 -39.29
C ASP A 7 -10.79 61.37 -38.06
N GLN A 8 -10.89 62.69 -38.04
CA GLN A 8 -11.58 63.53 -37.07
C GLN A 8 -13.02 63.77 -37.55
N GLY A 9 -14.01 63.49 -36.71
CA GLY A 9 -15.40 63.90 -36.92
C GLY A 9 -15.85 64.90 -35.86
N ARG A 10 -15.75 66.19 -36.18
CA ARG A 10 -16.17 67.34 -35.36
C ARG A 10 -17.62 67.70 -35.68
N GLY A 11 -18.40 68.01 -34.65
CA GLY A 11 -19.48 69.01 -34.74
C GLY A 11 -20.91 68.48 -34.56
N GLY A 12 -21.61 69.03 -33.57
CA GLY A 12 -23.05 68.83 -33.40
C GLY A 12 -23.57 69.28 -32.04
N ALA A 13 -23.47 70.56 -31.73
CA ALA A 13 -24.25 71.15 -30.64
C ALA A 13 -25.72 71.21 -31.06
N ALA A 14 -26.62 70.63 -30.26
CA ALA A 14 -28.04 70.88 -30.35
C ALA A 14 -28.67 70.86 -28.95
N ALA A 15 -29.57 71.81 -28.77
CA ALA A 15 -30.08 72.32 -27.51
C ALA A 15 -30.98 71.37 -26.72
N LEU A 16 -30.96 71.62 -25.40
CA LEU A 16 -32.00 71.42 -24.40
C LEU A 16 -33.41 71.13 -24.92
N ARG A 17 -34.03 70.07 -24.38
CA ARG A 17 -35.41 70.12 -23.90
C ARG A 17 -35.60 69.18 -22.71
N SER A 18 -35.86 69.80 -21.56
CA SER A 18 -36.26 69.16 -20.32
C SER A 18 -37.58 68.41 -20.48
N VAL A 19 -37.61 67.16 -20.05
CA VAL A 19 -38.84 66.49 -19.61
C VAL A 19 -38.50 65.79 -18.29
N ALA A 20 -38.93 66.41 -17.19
CA ALA A 20 -38.92 65.81 -15.87
C ALA A 20 -40.09 64.82 -15.79
N LEU A 21 -39.79 63.53 -15.68
CA LEU A 21 -40.76 62.49 -15.35
C LEU A 21 -40.39 61.93 -13.98
N SER A 22 -41.13 62.40 -12.98
CA SER A 22 -41.05 61.95 -11.60
C SER A 22 -41.54 60.51 -11.50
N MET A 23 -40.62 59.55 -11.31
CA MET A 23 -40.97 58.22 -10.81
C MET A 23 -40.87 58.22 -9.29
N LEU A 24 -42.01 58.02 -8.64
CA LEU A 24 -42.13 57.70 -7.21
C LEU A 24 -41.40 56.39 -6.93
N ALA A 25 -40.19 56.48 -6.37
CA ALA A 25 -39.54 55.34 -5.75
C ALA A 25 -40.22 55.06 -4.41
N THR A 26 -41.10 54.07 -4.37
CA THR A 26 -41.53 53.44 -3.12
C THR A 26 -40.32 52.79 -2.47
N TRP A 27 -39.74 53.49 -1.49
CA TRP A 27 -38.81 52.91 -0.53
C TRP A 27 -39.58 51.88 0.31
N VAL A 28 -39.35 50.60 0.02
CA VAL A 28 -39.60 49.54 0.98
C VAL A 28 -38.44 49.60 1.98
N PRO A 29 -38.66 49.88 3.27
CA PRO A 29 -37.60 49.75 4.25
C PRO A 29 -37.22 48.28 4.31
N ILE A 30 -36.02 47.95 3.82
CA ILE A 30 -35.34 46.69 4.12
C ILE A 30 -35.13 46.71 5.62
N GLY A 31 -35.96 45.95 6.34
CA GLY A 31 -35.78 45.71 7.76
C GLY A 31 -34.39 45.13 7.97
N CYS A 32 -33.55 45.84 8.71
CA CYS A 32 -32.32 45.27 9.24
C CYS A 32 -32.74 44.13 10.18
N SER A 33 -32.57 42.87 9.78
CA SER A 33 -32.67 41.76 10.72
C SER A 33 -31.56 41.97 11.74
N SER A 34 -31.94 42.36 12.96
CA SER A 34 -31.01 42.30 14.09
C SER A 34 -30.49 40.86 14.19
N PRO A 35 -29.20 40.64 14.44
CA PRO A 35 -28.70 39.32 14.78
C PRO A 35 -29.54 38.79 15.96
N VAL A 36 -30.18 37.64 15.78
CA VAL A 36 -30.89 36.96 16.88
C VAL A 36 -29.85 36.69 17.96
N PRO A 37 -30.09 37.09 19.23
CA PRO A 37 -29.20 36.75 20.33
C PRO A 37 -29.02 35.22 20.39
N PRO A 38 -27.79 34.72 20.64
CA PRO A 38 -27.52 33.28 20.63
C PRO A 38 -28.39 32.46 21.60
N ASP A 39 -28.94 33.09 22.65
CA ASP A 39 -29.86 32.47 23.62
C ASP A 39 -31.30 32.23 23.10
N ASP A 40 -31.68 32.82 21.96
CA ASP A 40 -33.03 32.70 21.36
C ASP A 40 -33.05 31.79 20.11
N LEU A 41 -31.92 31.16 19.75
CA LEU A 41 -31.89 30.21 18.64
C LEU A 41 -32.55 28.89 19.07
N PRO A 42 -33.35 28.26 18.19
CA PRO A 42 -33.96 26.98 18.50
C PRO A 42 -32.89 25.90 18.78
N GLU A 43 -33.24 24.91 19.59
CA GLU A 43 -32.37 23.74 19.81
C GLU A 43 -32.45 22.78 18.61
N PRO A 44 -31.35 22.11 18.23
CA PRO A 44 -31.35 21.14 17.14
C PRO A 44 -32.12 19.87 17.50
N ASP A 45 -32.80 19.28 16.52
CA ASP A 45 -33.48 17.98 16.66
C ASP A 45 -32.45 16.86 16.87
N PRO A 46 -32.45 16.16 18.02
CA PRO A 46 -31.46 15.12 18.32
C PRO A 46 -31.49 13.95 17.33
N SER A 47 -32.60 13.70 16.64
CA SER A 47 -32.70 12.66 15.61
C SER A 47 -31.93 13.00 14.32
N GLN A 48 -31.55 14.27 14.14
CA GLN A 48 -30.74 14.75 13.01
C GLN A 48 -29.25 14.87 13.35
N LEU A 49 -28.83 14.34 14.51
CA LEU A 49 -27.43 14.35 14.91
C LEU A 49 -26.59 13.52 13.93
N ILE A 50 -25.51 14.12 13.47
CA ILE A 50 -24.49 13.50 12.63
C ILE A 50 -23.17 13.53 13.39
N PHE A 51 -22.55 12.36 13.53
CA PHE A 51 -21.17 12.26 14.00
C PHE A 51 -20.22 12.33 12.81
N LEU A 52 -19.38 13.37 12.76
CA LEU A 52 -18.44 13.60 11.67
C LEU A 52 -17.00 13.33 12.11
N TYR A 53 -16.34 12.40 11.42
CA TYR A 53 -14.89 12.22 11.50
C TYR A 53 -14.23 12.89 10.29
N SER A 54 -13.10 13.57 10.51
CA SER A 54 -12.21 14.06 9.47
C SER A 54 -10.78 13.67 9.83
N GLY A 55 -10.05 13.08 8.90
CA GLY A 55 -8.66 12.69 9.12
C GLY A 55 -8.20 11.61 8.16
N ARG A 56 -7.37 10.69 8.65
CA ARG A 56 -6.89 9.56 7.85
C ARG A 56 -7.86 8.37 7.91
N PRO A 57 -8.07 7.65 6.80
CA PRO A 57 -9.05 6.56 6.74
C PRO A 57 -8.72 5.40 7.69
N GLU A 58 -7.43 5.10 7.95
CA GLU A 58 -7.01 4.01 8.84
C GLU A 58 -7.37 4.25 10.31
N TYR A 59 -7.63 5.50 10.70
CA TYR A 59 -8.07 5.88 12.04
C TYR A 59 -9.56 6.23 12.09
N ALA A 60 -10.27 6.17 10.96
CA ALA A 60 -11.69 6.47 10.90
C ALA A 60 -12.48 5.41 11.67
N PRO A 61 -13.15 5.76 12.79
CA PRO A 61 -13.92 4.78 13.53
C PRO A 61 -15.08 4.26 12.69
N ARG A 62 -15.52 3.04 12.96
CA ARG A 62 -16.74 2.49 12.35
C ARG A 62 -17.97 3.14 12.99
N CYS A 63 -19.01 3.39 12.19
CA CYS A 63 -20.28 3.92 12.70
C CYS A 63 -20.98 2.92 13.63
N ASP A 64 -20.94 1.63 13.28
CA ASP A 64 -21.33 0.53 14.16
C ASP A 64 -20.13 -0.45 14.29
N PRO A 65 -19.72 -0.82 15.52
CA PRO A 65 -18.64 -1.79 15.69
C PRO A 65 -18.99 -3.20 15.17
N HIS A 66 -20.28 -3.53 15.08
CA HIS A 66 -20.78 -4.87 14.77
C HIS A 66 -21.28 -5.01 13.32
N SER A 67 -21.46 -3.90 12.60
CA SER A 67 -21.88 -3.88 11.20
C SER A 67 -21.50 -2.56 10.51
N ASP A 68 -21.66 -2.45 9.19
CA ASP A 68 -21.55 -1.14 8.50
C ASP A 68 -22.85 -0.31 8.59
N GLY A 69 -23.75 -0.69 9.50
CA GLY A 69 -24.97 0.05 9.78
C GLY A 69 -24.70 1.50 10.18
N ASN A 70 -25.60 2.40 9.78
CA ASN A 70 -25.61 3.81 10.15
C ASN A 70 -24.51 4.71 9.55
N VAL A 71 -23.71 4.22 8.60
CA VAL A 71 -22.92 5.13 7.73
C VAL A 71 -23.90 5.90 6.84
N LEU A 72 -23.88 7.23 6.94
CA LEU A 72 -24.66 8.10 6.06
C LEU A 72 -23.94 8.33 4.74
N TRP A 73 -22.65 8.65 4.82
CA TRP A 73 -21.76 8.86 3.68
C TRP A 73 -20.30 8.89 4.14
N GLU A 74 -19.40 8.61 3.21
CA GLU A 74 -17.96 8.76 3.36
C GLU A 74 -17.31 9.14 2.03
N GLY A 75 -16.12 9.72 2.10
CA GLY A 75 -15.38 10.13 0.92
C GLY A 75 -14.24 11.07 1.26
N TRP A 76 -13.77 11.80 0.27
CA TRP A 76 -12.63 12.70 0.42
C TRP A 76 -13.06 14.15 0.26
N ILE A 77 -12.53 15.04 1.09
CA ILE A 77 -12.70 16.51 0.98
C ILE A 77 -11.36 17.18 0.75
N GLY A 78 -11.35 18.35 0.13
CA GLY A 78 -10.13 19.11 -0.13
C GLY A 78 -9.93 19.40 -1.61
N THR A 79 -8.68 19.56 -2.02
CA THR A 79 -8.34 19.85 -3.43
C THR A 79 -7.71 18.60 -4.04
N PRO A 80 -8.36 17.97 -5.05
CA PRO A 80 -7.76 16.85 -5.78
C PRO A 80 -6.37 17.20 -6.30
N GLY A 81 -5.36 16.46 -5.83
CA GLY A 81 -3.97 16.62 -6.25
C GLY A 81 -3.56 15.65 -7.38
N GLN A 82 -2.29 15.77 -7.78
CA GLN A 82 -1.58 14.64 -8.38
C GLN A 82 -1.28 13.64 -7.27
N GLU A 83 -2.22 12.75 -7.03
CA GLU A 83 -2.03 11.70 -6.02
C GLU A 83 -1.02 10.67 -6.51
N GLU A 84 -0.21 10.20 -5.57
CA GLU A 84 0.84 9.21 -5.81
C GLU A 84 0.49 7.92 -5.09
N CYS A 85 0.98 6.80 -5.60
CA CYS A 85 0.85 5.53 -4.90
C CYS A 85 1.84 5.45 -3.74
N GLU A 86 1.49 4.72 -2.69
CA GLU A 86 2.47 4.40 -1.66
C GLU A 86 3.66 3.64 -2.27
N PRO A 87 4.88 3.82 -1.74
CA PRO A 87 6.05 3.11 -2.23
C PRO A 87 5.84 1.59 -2.15
N CYS A 88 6.30 0.88 -3.18
CA CYS A 88 6.31 -0.58 -3.16
C CYS A 88 7.25 -1.11 -2.08
N SER A 89 6.85 -2.19 -1.44
CA SER A 89 7.67 -2.94 -0.49
C SER A 89 7.59 -4.43 -0.81
N CYS A 90 8.68 -5.14 -0.58
CA CYS A 90 8.77 -6.58 -0.83
C CYS A 90 8.93 -7.33 0.49
N GLY A 91 8.18 -8.42 0.60
CA GLY A 91 8.29 -9.37 1.69
C GLY A 91 9.63 -10.09 1.69
N PRO A 92 9.91 -10.84 2.78
CA PRO A 92 11.16 -11.56 2.91
C PRO A 92 11.24 -12.73 1.92
N SER A 93 12.45 -12.99 1.44
CA SER A 93 12.83 -14.26 0.81
C SER A 93 13.48 -15.16 1.87
N ARG A 94 13.60 -16.46 1.57
CA ARG A 94 14.31 -17.44 2.40
C ARG A 94 15.20 -18.32 1.54
N CYS A 95 16.35 -18.70 2.06
CA CYS A 95 17.16 -19.70 1.40
C CYS A 95 16.55 -21.10 1.57
N VAL A 96 16.66 -21.91 0.53
CA VAL A 96 16.24 -23.30 0.48
C VAL A 96 17.50 -24.14 0.36
N LEU A 97 17.60 -25.18 1.20
CA LEU A 97 18.75 -26.08 1.16
C LEU A 97 18.74 -26.88 -0.14
N PRO A 98 19.92 -27.14 -0.72
CA PRO A 98 20.05 -28.16 -1.74
C PRO A 98 19.74 -29.52 -1.11
N HIS A 99 18.92 -30.31 -1.80
CA HIS A 99 18.53 -31.65 -1.36
C HIS A 99 19.15 -32.75 -2.22
N THR A 100 19.67 -32.43 -3.41
CA THR A 100 20.34 -33.45 -4.22
C THR A 100 21.85 -33.38 -4.06
N VAL A 101 22.45 -34.55 -3.80
CA VAL A 101 23.89 -34.77 -3.92
C VAL A 101 24.13 -35.94 -4.86
N ARG A 102 25.05 -35.78 -5.80
CA ARG A 102 25.38 -36.81 -6.79
C ARG A 102 26.86 -37.15 -6.68
N MET A 103 27.18 -38.43 -6.77
CA MET A 103 28.56 -38.90 -6.83
C MET A 103 28.87 -39.38 -8.25
N HIS A 104 30.08 -39.10 -8.73
CA HIS A 104 30.50 -39.38 -10.09
C HIS A 104 31.86 -40.07 -10.11
N SER A 105 32.10 -40.92 -11.10
CA SER A 105 33.40 -41.55 -11.37
C SER A 105 34.28 -40.73 -12.34
N SER A 106 33.85 -39.51 -12.66
CA SER A 106 34.53 -38.64 -13.63
C SER A 106 34.45 -37.19 -13.19
N SER A 107 35.47 -36.41 -13.53
CA SER A 107 35.60 -34.99 -13.19
C SER A 107 34.60 -34.09 -13.91
N LEU A 108 33.80 -34.65 -14.82
CA LEU A 108 32.85 -33.93 -15.65
C LEU A 108 31.43 -34.19 -15.14
N CYS A 109 31.14 -33.77 -13.90
CA CYS A 109 29.87 -34.06 -13.20
C CYS A 109 28.61 -33.75 -14.03
N SER A 110 28.63 -32.72 -14.87
CA SER A 110 27.47 -32.31 -15.69
C SER A 110 27.16 -33.24 -16.87
N ILE A 111 28.08 -34.13 -17.25
CA ILE A 111 27.92 -35.05 -18.39
C ILE A 111 28.15 -36.52 -18.03
N SER A 112 28.72 -36.81 -16.86
CA SER A 112 28.78 -38.17 -16.33
C SER A 112 27.46 -38.58 -15.68
N SER A 113 27.10 -39.85 -15.86
CA SER A 113 26.05 -40.45 -15.05
C SER A 113 26.51 -40.57 -13.60
N ALA A 114 25.66 -40.15 -12.66
CA ALA A 114 25.92 -40.35 -11.25
C ALA A 114 25.98 -41.85 -10.93
N VAL A 115 26.99 -42.27 -10.16
CA VAL A 115 27.11 -43.63 -9.64
C VAL A 115 26.18 -43.84 -8.43
N ALA A 116 25.86 -42.76 -7.74
CA ALA A 116 24.92 -42.71 -6.63
C ALA A 116 24.30 -41.32 -6.53
N THR A 117 23.05 -41.28 -6.08
CA THR A 117 22.32 -40.04 -5.81
C THR A 117 21.75 -40.10 -4.41
N ILE A 118 22.02 -39.07 -3.62
CA ILE A 118 21.36 -38.84 -2.33
C ILE A 118 20.28 -37.77 -2.55
N ASP A 119 19.05 -38.09 -2.16
CA ASP A 119 17.92 -37.17 -2.20
C ASP A 119 17.07 -37.36 -0.93
N PRO A 120 17.29 -36.53 0.12
CA PRO A 120 16.46 -36.50 1.32
C PRO A 120 15.06 -35.91 1.08
N GLY A 121 14.80 -35.33 -0.10
CA GLY A 121 13.56 -34.69 -0.50
C GLY A 121 13.53 -33.18 -0.25
N ILE A 122 12.61 -32.50 -0.94
CA ILE A 122 12.45 -31.03 -0.93
C ILE A 122 12.13 -30.43 0.44
N SER A 123 11.62 -31.24 1.37
CA SER A 123 11.25 -30.81 2.73
C SER A 123 12.35 -31.05 3.76
N TRP A 124 13.54 -31.46 3.32
CA TRP A 124 14.67 -31.70 4.21
C TRP A 124 15.17 -30.39 4.82
N ASP A 125 15.35 -30.40 6.14
CA ASP A 125 15.75 -29.24 6.94
C ASP A 125 17.27 -29.18 7.20
N GLY A 126 18.04 -30.06 6.54
CA GLY A 126 19.49 -30.14 6.71
C GLY A 126 19.93 -31.04 7.86
N THR A 127 19.01 -31.66 8.59
CA THR A 127 19.33 -32.66 9.63
C THR A 127 20.09 -33.86 9.06
N CYS A 128 20.74 -34.63 9.93
CA CYS A 128 21.50 -35.80 9.50
C CYS A 128 20.61 -36.78 8.71
N PHE A 129 20.94 -37.01 7.45
CA PHE A 129 20.26 -37.96 6.58
C PHE A 129 21.11 -39.22 6.42
N PRO A 130 20.74 -40.35 7.06
CA PRO A 130 21.44 -41.61 6.91
C PRO A 130 21.14 -42.24 5.54
N LEU A 131 22.17 -42.82 4.92
CA LEU A 131 22.00 -43.60 3.70
C LEU A 131 21.67 -45.05 4.05
N PRO A 132 20.61 -45.64 3.44
CA PRO A 132 20.31 -47.06 3.64
C PRO A 132 21.45 -47.94 3.13
N ASP A 133 22.03 -47.55 1.98
CA ASP A 133 23.20 -48.19 1.36
C ASP A 133 24.33 -47.17 1.26
N PRO A 134 25.35 -47.24 2.16
CA PRO A 134 26.47 -46.32 2.12
C PRO A 134 27.31 -46.47 0.85
N VAL A 135 27.71 -45.35 0.26
CA VAL A 135 28.49 -45.29 -0.98
C VAL A 135 29.95 -45.68 -0.71
N PRO A 136 30.49 -46.74 -1.34
CA PRO A 136 31.89 -47.15 -1.18
C PRO A 136 32.87 -46.06 -1.64
N SER A 137 34.04 -45.99 -1.00
CA SER A 137 35.06 -44.98 -1.31
C SER A 137 35.69 -45.12 -2.69
N ASP A 138 35.63 -46.31 -3.28
CA ASP A 138 36.22 -46.67 -4.57
C ASP A 138 35.21 -46.58 -5.73
N SER A 139 33.94 -46.26 -5.45
CA SER A 139 32.92 -46.15 -6.48
C SER A 139 32.78 -44.77 -7.09
N TYR A 140 33.38 -43.73 -6.50
CA TYR A 140 33.29 -42.34 -6.95
C TYR A 140 34.61 -41.60 -6.78
N ASP A 141 34.83 -40.60 -7.63
CA ASP A 141 35.97 -39.69 -7.61
C ASP A 141 35.54 -38.23 -7.41
N PHE A 142 34.28 -37.88 -7.69
CA PHE A 142 33.78 -36.51 -7.63
C PHE A 142 32.42 -36.47 -6.96
N VAL A 143 32.13 -35.36 -6.29
CA VAL A 143 30.84 -35.09 -5.68
C VAL A 143 30.29 -33.80 -6.26
N SER A 144 29.03 -33.83 -6.64
CA SER A 144 28.31 -32.64 -7.05
C SER A 144 27.10 -32.40 -6.16
N VAL A 145 26.91 -31.13 -5.79
CA VAL A 145 25.81 -30.71 -4.92
C VAL A 145 25.07 -29.58 -5.61
N ASP A 146 23.75 -29.68 -5.63
CA ASP A 146 22.90 -28.61 -6.14
C ASP A 146 23.16 -27.30 -5.36
N TYR A 147 22.90 -26.16 -5.98
CA TYR A 147 23.09 -24.86 -5.33
C TYR A 147 21.88 -24.49 -4.46
N PRO A 148 22.07 -23.76 -3.35
CA PRO A 148 20.96 -23.21 -2.60
C PRO A 148 20.25 -22.14 -3.43
N ILE A 149 18.91 -22.14 -3.39
CA ILE A 149 18.07 -21.13 -4.04
C ILE A 149 17.36 -20.29 -3.00
N ALA A 150 17.16 -19.01 -3.32
CA ALA A 150 16.29 -18.15 -2.52
C ALA A 150 14.87 -18.23 -3.08
N THR A 151 13.86 -18.27 -2.21
CA THR A 151 12.45 -18.21 -2.65
C THR A 151 12.14 -16.86 -3.30
N ASP A 152 11.15 -16.83 -4.18
CA ASP A 152 10.74 -15.58 -4.81
C ASP A 152 10.30 -14.52 -3.79
N CYS A 153 10.67 -13.28 -4.05
CA CYS A 153 10.19 -12.12 -3.31
C CYS A 153 8.73 -11.82 -3.72
N GLN A 154 7.86 -11.53 -2.76
CA GLN A 154 6.46 -11.17 -3.02
C GLN A 154 6.16 -9.75 -2.56
N PRO A 155 5.36 -8.97 -3.30
CA PRO A 155 5.00 -7.61 -2.91
C PRO A 155 4.10 -7.60 -1.67
N ILE A 156 4.32 -6.63 -0.77
CA ILE A 156 3.49 -6.43 0.42
C ILE A 156 3.24 -4.93 0.62
N PRO A 157 1.99 -4.44 0.44
CA PRO A 157 0.86 -5.13 -0.17
C PRO A 157 1.07 -5.38 -1.68
N GLU A 158 0.25 -6.24 -2.28
CA GLU A 158 0.28 -6.49 -3.73
C GLU A 158 -0.06 -5.22 -4.53
N VAL A 159 -1.08 -4.49 -4.08
CA VAL A 159 -1.45 -3.17 -4.62
C VAL A 159 -1.33 -2.15 -3.48
N PRO A 160 -0.45 -1.14 -3.60
CA PRO A 160 -0.31 -0.11 -2.58
C PRO A 160 -1.52 0.82 -2.56
N ALA A 161 -1.74 1.47 -1.43
CA ALA A 161 -2.79 2.46 -1.30
C ALA A 161 -2.47 3.73 -2.13
N LEU A 162 -3.52 4.43 -2.55
CA LEU A 162 -3.38 5.77 -3.08
C LEU A 162 -3.12 6.74 -1.92
N ARG A 163 -2.12 7.62 -2.05
CA ARG A 163 -1.86 8.68 -1.07
C ARG A 163 -2.62 9.92 -1.45
N HIS A 164 -3.45 10.39 -0.53
CA HIS A 164 -4.13 11.66 -0.63
C HIS A 164 -3.34 12.75 0.09
N THR A 165 -2.65 13.58 -0.67
CA THR A 165 -1.72 14.60 -0.12
C THR A 165 -2.42 15.90 0.28
N ASN A 166 -3.47 16.28 -0.45
CA ASN A 166 -4.22 17.54 -0.25
C ASN A 166 -5.71 17.31 0.06
N MET A 167 -6.06 16.08 0.43
CA MET A 167 -7.41 15.68 0.76
C MET A 167 -7.45 14.97 2.11
N GLU A 168 -8.56 15.12 2.81
CA GLU A 168 -8.85 14.42 4.06
C GLU A 168 -10.01 13.46 3.85
N PHE A 169 -9.94 12.31 4.50
CA PHE A 169 -11.05 11.37 4.53
C PHE A 169 -12.07 11.83 5.56
N VAL A 170 -13.34 11.81 5.17
CA VAL A 170 -14.46 12.09 6.06
C VAL A 170 -15.43 10.94 6.10
N ARG A 171 -15.99 10.69 7.29
CA ARG A 171 -17.08 9.73 7.49
C ARG A 171 -18.14 10.35 8.37
N ALA A 172 -19.39 10.24 7.94
CA ALA A 172 -20.56 10.66 8.69
C ALA A 172 -21.39 9.46 9.14
N CYS A 173 -21.70 9.43 10.43
CA CYS A 173 -22.57 8.43 11.04
C CYS A 173 -23.89 9.07 11.50
N GLY A 174 -24.99 8.33 11.43
CA GLY A 174 -26.29 8.75 11.95
C GLY A 174 -26.34 8.81 13.48
N SER A 175 -27.48 9.20 14.05
CA SER A 175 -27.67 9.36 15.50
C SER A 175 -27.75 8.05 16.28
N ASP A 176 -28.11 6.95 15.61
CA ASP A 176 -28.43 5.65 16.23
C ASP A 176 -27.18 4.79 16.50
N VAL A 177 -26.06 5.45 16.80
CA VAL A 177 -24.75 4.83 17.01
C VAL A 177 -24.32 5.02 18.46
N ASP A 178 -23.95 3.93 19.12
CA ASP A 178 -23.42 3.96 20.48
C ASP A 178 -21.91 4.27 20.43
N LEU A 179 -21.58 5.51 20.03
CA LEU A 179 -20.19 5.95 19.87
C LEU A 179 -19.67 6.54 21.20
N VAL A 180 -18.80 5.79 21.88
CA VAL A 180 -18.03 6.27 23.05
C VAL A 180 -16.70 6.92 22.60
N PHE A 181 -16.69 7.63 21.47
CA PHE A 181 -15.44 8.08 20.84
C PHE A 181 -15.31 9.61 20.82
N THR A 182 -14.19 10.11 21.34
CA THR A 182 -13.81 11.53 21.37
C THR A 182 -13.37 12.10 20.03
N SER A 183 -13.28 11.27 18.99
CA SER A 183 -12.74 11.62 17.67
C SER A 183 -13.78 12.11 16.67
N PHE A 184 -15.06 12.15 17.04
CA PHE A 184 -16.13 12.69 16.20
C PHE A 184 -16.55 14.08 16.66
N SER A 185 -16.73 14.99 15.71
CA SER A 185 -17.48 16.23 15.90
C SER A 185 -18.98 15.91 15.87
N ARG A 186 -19.75 16.61 16.70
CA ARG A 186 -21.21 16.53 16.72
C ARG A 186 -21.76 17.62 15.81
N CYS A 187 -22.48 17.23 14.80
CA CYS A 187 -22.95 18.12 13.75
C CYS A 187 -24.44 17.94 13.47
N TYR A 188 -25.06 18.98 12.94
CA TYR A 188 -26.44 18.96 12.47
C TYR A 188 -26.52 19.59 11.08
N PRO A 189 -27.49 19.21 10.24
CA PRO A 189 -27.86 20.01 9.08
C PRO A 189 -28.22 21.45 9.51
N PRO A 190 -28.01 22.47 8.65
CA PRO A 190 -28.45 23.82 8.95
C PRO A 190 -29.97 23.88 9.11
N GLN A 191 -30.45 24.90 9.81
CA GLN A 191 -31.86 25.24 9.90
C GLN A 191 -32.47 25.45 8.50
N PRO A 192 -33.80 25.39 8.32
CA PRO A 192 -34.45 25.64 7.03
C PRO A 192 -34.14 27.00 6.41
N ASN A 193 -33.78 28.00 7.22
CA ASN A 193 -33.32 29.33 6.77
C ASN A 193 -31.83 29.36 6.36
N GLY A 194 -31.11 28.25 6.53
CA GLY A 194 -29.68 28.09 6.22
C GLY A 194 -28.71 28.48 7.34
N GLU A 195 -29.21 28.92 8.50
CA GLU A 195 -28.40 29.30 9.67
C GLU A 195 -28.06 28.10 10.54
N CYS A 196 -27.05 28.24 11.41
CA CYS A 196 -26.65 27.20 12.35
C CYS A 196 -27.40 27.31 13.68
N TRP A 197 -27.43 26.21 14.41
CA TRP A 197 -28.05 26.10 15.73
C TRP A 197 -27.13 26.67 16.82
N ALA A 198 -27.71 27.06 17.97
CA ALA A 198 -26.91 27.44 19.14
C ALA A 198 -25.96 26.31 19.58
N GLY A 199 -24.73 26.66 19.97
CA GLY A 199 -23.69 25.72 20.36
C GLY A 199 -23.07 24.92 19.20
N HIS A 200 -23.52 25.16 17.96
CA HIS A 200 -23.06 24.51 16.73
C HIS A 200 -22.78 25.54 15.64
N GLU A 201 -22.17 26.67 16.00
CA GLU A 201 -22.02 27.83 15.11
C GLU A 201 -21.00 27.61 13.99
N MET A 202 -20.21 26.53 14.06
CA MET A 202 -19.19 26.24 13.05
C MET A 202 -19.84 25.65 11.80
N LYS A 203 -20.09 26.50 10.81
CA LYS A 203 -20.63 26.09 9.51
C LYS A 203 -19.54 25.53 8.60
N TRP A 204 -19.63 24.24 8.30
CA TRP A 204 -18.80 23.55 7.32
C TRP A 204 -19.56 23.38 6.02
N LYS A 205 -18.96 23.80 4.91
CA LYS A 205 -19.45 23.50 3.56
C LYS A 205 -18.32 22.88 2.78
N PHE A 206 -18.52 21.66 2.31
CA PHE A 206 -17.53 20.93 1.52
C PHE A 206 -18.23 20.05 0.48
N SER A 207 -17.53 19.79 -0.61
CA SER A 207 -17.94 18.83 -1.61
C SER A 207 -17.16 17.55 -1.37
N LEU A 208 -17.87 16.42 -1.30
CA LEU A 208 -17.23 15.12 -1.30
C LEU A 208 -16.68 14.83 -2.69
N TYR A 209 -15.60 14.08 -2.72
CA TYR A 209 -15.08 13.47 -3.92
C TYR A 209 -15.18 11.96 -3.78
N ASN A 210 -15.73 11.32 -4.80
CA ASN A 210 -15.61 9.89 -4.95
C ASN A 210 -14.35 9.62 -5.76
N ASP A 211 -13.33 9.08 -5.09
CA ASP A 211 -12.06 8.74 -5.71
C ASP A 211 -11.98 7.24 -5.92
N THR A 212 -12.13 6.84 -7.18
CA THR A 212 -12.05 5.44 -7.61
C THR A 212 -10.67 5.09 -8.18
N ARG A 213 -9.72 6.02 -8.10
CA ARG A 213 -8.39 5.82 -8.65
C ARG A 213 -7.67 4.70 -7.91
N THR A 214 -6.99 3.85 -8.67
CA THR A 214 -6.23 2.73 -8.13
C THR A 214 -4.81 2.71 -8.65
N CYS A 215 -3.94 2.18 -7.80
CA CYS A 215 -2.54 1.97 -8.07
C CYS A 215 -2.31 0.67 -8.85
N SER A 216 -1.24 0.63 -9.64
CA SER A 216 -0.80 -0.62 -10.27
C SER A 216 -0.23 -1.57 -9.21
N PRO A 217 -0.30 -2.90 -9.44
CA PRO A 217 0.37 -3.86 -8.59
C PRO A 217 1.88 -3.61 -8.54
N CYS A 218 2.47 -3.82 -7.36
CA CYS A 218 3.91 -3.81 -7.18
C CYS A 218 4.53 -5.09 -7.75
N SER A 219 5.76 -4.98 -8.26
CA SER A 219 6.58 -6.13 -8.64
C SER A 219 7.85 -6.14 -7.82
N CYS A 220 8.28 -7.33 -7.40
CA CYS A 220 9.54 -7.52 -6.69
C CYS A 220 10.60 -8.08 -7.64
N GLY A 221 11.84 -7.64 -7.43
CA GLY A 221 12.98 -8.21 -8.11
C GLY A 221 13.34 -9.58 -7.56
N GLU A 222 14.31 -10.23 -8.22
CA GLU A 222 14.91 -11.44 -7.69
C GLU A 222 15.61 -11.16 -6.34
N PRO A 223 15.60 -12.13 -5.41
CA PRO A 223 16.34 -12.02 -4.17
C PRO A 223 17.85 -11.90 -4.42
N SER A 224 18.58 -11.30 -3.46
CA SER A 224 20.04 -11.20 -3.53
C SER A 224 20.71 -12.59 -3.49
N ARG A 225 21.18 -13.04 -4.66
CA ARG A 225 21.71 -14.39 -4.89
C ARG A 225 22.95 -14.75 -4.03
N GLY A 226 23.71 -13.76 -3.57
CA GLY A 226 24.94 -13.96 -2.77
C GLY A 226 24.72 -14.28 -1.28
N ASP A 227 23.47 -14.27 -0.83
CA ASP A 227 23.14 -14.31 0.60
C ASP A 227 22.66 -15.68 1.09
N CYS A 228 22.60 -16.67 0.19
CA CYS A 228 22.42 -18.07 0.54
C CYS A 228 23.76 -18.79 0.51
N ARG A 229 24.22 -19.24 1.68
CA ARG A 229 25.44 -20.04 1.84
C ARG A 229 25.14 -21.28 2.65
N VAL A 230 25.43 -22.43 2.08
CA VAL A 230 25.19 -23.74 2.68
C VAL A 230 26.50 -24.50 2.75
N GLU A 231 26.73 -25.15 3.89
CA GLU A 231 27.79 -26.13 4.03
C GLU A 231 27.17 -27.52 4.12
N THR A 232 27.54 -28.38 3.17
CA THR A 232 27.12 -29.78 3.11
C THR A 232 28.29 -30.64 3.60
N THR A 233 28.09 -31.38 4.69
CA THR A 233 29.09 -32.26 5.30
C THR A 233 28.72 -33.72 5.08
N PHE A 234 29.73 -34.52 4.75
CA PHE A 234 29.63 -35.94 4.49
C PHE A 234 30.21 -36.72 5.64
N TYR A 235 29.59 -37.85 5.99
CA TYR A 235 29.96 -38.60 7.18
C TYR A 235 30.19 -40.07 6.89
N ARG A 236 31.15 -40.66 7.62
CA ARG A 236 31.48 -42.09 7.56
C ARG A 236 30.41 -42.99 8.17
N GLN A 237 29.64 -42.44 9.10
CA GLN A 237 28.67 -43.17 9.91
C GLN A 237 27.27 -42.58 9.72
N ALA A 238 26.26 -43.44 9.74
CA ALA A 238 24.86 -43.06 9.56
C ALA A 238 24.36 -42.01 10.56
N GLY A 239 25.00 -41.90 11.73
CA GLY A 239 24.63 -40.94 12.78
C GLY A 239 25.31 -39.56 12.68
N CYS A 240 25.98 -39.24 11.57
CA CYS A 240 26.72 -37.98 11.38
C CYS A 240 27.73 -37.63 12.50
N SER A 241 28.42 -38.63 13.03
CA SER A 241 29.40 -38.50 14.13
C SER A 241 30.85 -38.28 13.67
N GLU A 242 31.19 -38.76 12.47
CA GLU A 242 32.56 -38.77 11.94
C GLU A 242 32.57 -38.16 10.53
N ALA A 243 32.93 -36.87 10.44
CA ALA A 243 32.97 -36.14 9.19
C ALA A 243 34.14 -36.59 8.30
N LEU A 244 33.85 -36.78 7.01
CA LEU A 244 34.83 -37.07 5.96
C LEU A 244 35.33 -35.79 5.30
N GLY A 245 34.44 -34.83 5.10
CA GLY A 245 34.72 -33.55 4.46
C GLY A 245 33.46 -32.72 4.34
N SER A 246 33.63 -31.43 4.04
CA SER A 246 32.53 -30.51 3.79
C SER A 246 32.74 -29.70 2.52
N VAL A 247 31.63 -29.30 1.93
CA VAL A 247 31.58 -28.51 0.71
C VAL A 247 30.79 -27.25 1.02
N LEU A 248 31.42 -26.10 0.85
CA LEU A 248 30.75 -24.80 1.00
C LEU A 248 30.22 -24.34 -0.35
N ILE A 249 28.91 -24.13 -0.43
CA ILE A 249 28.21 -23.74 -1.63
C ILE A 249 27.57 -22.39 -1.38
N SER A 250 27.83 -21.45 -2.28
CA SER A 250 27.20 -20.14 -2.30
C SER A 250 26.37 -20.04 -3.58
N GLY A 251 25.29 -19.27 -3.54
CA GLY A 251 24.36 -19.08 -4.67
C GLY A 251 25.08 -18.61 -5.94
N LEU A 252 25.52 -19.58 -6.74
CA LEU A 252 26.01 -19.43 -8.10
C LEU A 252 25.14 -20.36 -8.95
N ASP A 253 24.80 -19.93 -10.15
CA ASP A 253 23.80 -20.53 -11.05
C ASP A 253 24.18 -21.92 -11.59
N GLN A 254 25.16 -22.59 -10.98
CA GLN A 254 25.73 -23.85 -11.44
C GLN A 254 26.00 -24.77 -10.26
N GLU A 255 25.72 -26.05 -10.49
CA GLU A 255 26.09 -27.15 -9.61
C GLU A 255 27.60 -27.11 -9.33
N LEU A 256 27.99 -27.20 -8.06
CA LEU A 256 29.40 -27.29 -7.69
C LEU A 256 29.86 -28.74 -7.88
N CYS A 257 30.85 -28.96 -8.74
CA CYS A 257 31.55 -30.24 -8.89
C CYS A 257 32.88 -30.14 -8.16
N THR A 258 33.02 -30.86 -7.04
CA THR A 258 34.23 -30.88 -6.22
C THR A 258 34.97 -32.21 -6.35
N ASP A 259 36.27 -32.16 -6.11
CA ASP A 259 37.15 -33.31 -5.99
C ASP A 259 36.78 -34.22 -4.81
N THR A 260 37.43 -35.39 -4.77
CA THR A 260 37.02 -36.54 -3.98
C THR A 260 36.98 -36.24 -2.48
N ILE A 261 35.85 -36.54 -1.85
CA ILE A 261 35.77 -36.70 -0.40
C ILE A 261 36.24 -38.10 -0.08
N GLU A 262 37.38 -38.26 0.60
CA GLU A 262 37.93 -39.59 0.84
C GLU A 262 37.11 -40.37 1.88
N GLY A 263 36.56 -41.50 1.48
CA GLY A 263 35.97 -42.49 2.40
C GLY A 263 34.58 -42.98 2.01
N ARG A 264 34.08 -43.95 2.77
CA ARG A 264 32.73 -44.49 2.59
C ARG A 264 31.71 -43.49 3.14
N ILE A 265 30.86 -42.93 2.28
CA ILE A 265 29.81 -41.98 2.70
C ILE A 265 28.60 -42.78 3.19
N ALA A 266 28.21 -42.58 4.45
CA ALA A 266 27.04 -43.23 5.06
C ALA A 266 25.96 -42.25 5.52
N ALA A 267 26.25 -40.95 5.57
CA ALA A 267 25.25 -39.91 5.83
C ALA A 267 25.70 -38.56 5.29
N VAL A 268 24.73 -37.65 5.14
CA VAL A 268 24.94 -36.25 4.77
C VAL A 268 24.20 -35.33 5.73
N ARG A 269 24.72 -34.12 5.95
CA ARG A 269 24.09 -33.05 6.71
C ARG A 269 24.34 -31.73 6.00
N SER A 270 23.37 -30.83 5.98
CA SER A 270 23.55 -29.48 5.45
C SER A 270 23.17 -28.42 6.48
N ILE A 271 23.93 -27.34 6.54
CA ILE A 271 23.66 -26.21 7.43
C ILE A 271 23.76 -24.89 6.67
N PHE A 272 22.90 -23.93 7.01
CA PHE A 272 23.05 -22.57 6.53
C PHE A 272 24.17 -21.86 7.28
N ASN A 273 25.16 -21.38 6.53
CA ASN A 273 26.16 -20.43 7.00
C ASN A 273 25.72 -18.98 6.74
N LYS A 274 24.79 -18.77 5.80
CA LYS A 274 24.10 -17.50 5.57
C LYS A 274 22.71 -17.77 4.98
N ASP A 275 21.69 -17.15 5.57
CA ASP A 275 20.27 -17.24 5.17
C ASP A 275 19.61 -15.86 5.31
N GLU A 276 20.16 -14.87 4.60
CA GLU A 276 19.66 -13.49 4.67
C GLU A 276 19.45 -12.90 3.26
N PRO A 277 18.68 -13.55 2.38
CA PRO A 277 18.35 -12.98 1.08
C PRO A 277 17.50 -11.72 1.28
N THR A 278 17.91 -10.66 0.61
CA THR A 278 17.21 -9.36 0.62
C THR A 278 16.36 -9.23 -0.63
N CYS A 279 15.21 -8.57 -0.48
CA CYS A 279 14.26 -8.30 -1.55
C CYS A 279 14.12 -6.80 -1.76
N ALA A 280 14.06 -6.38 -3.03
CA ALA A 280 13.81 -5.01 -3.41
C ALA A 280 12.71 -4.95 -4.48
N PRO A 281 11.89 -3.88 -4.50
CA PRO A 281 10.98 -3.63 -5.61
C PRO A 281 11.74 -3.54 -6.93
N SER A 282 11.17 -4.11 -7.99
CA SER A 282 11.70 -3.97 -9.36
C SER A 282 11.06 -2.80 -10.10
N THR A 283 9.85 -2.41 -9.72
CA THR A 283 9.11 -1.29 -10.29
C THR A 283 8.33 -0.55 -9.22
N ASP A 284 8.24 0.77 -9.36
CA ASP A 284 7.33 1.58 -8.55
C ASP A 284 5.89 1.42 -9.03
N SER A 285 4.95 1.60 -8.10
CA SER A 285 3.52 1.65 -8.42
C SER A 285 3.11 3.04 -8.90
N THR A 286 2.19 3.08 -9.85
CA THR A 286 1.67 4.31 -10.45
C THR A 286 0.15 4.27 -10.48
N VAL A 287 -0.50 5.43 -10.47
CA VAL A 287 -1.95 5.50 -10.68
C VAL A 287 -2.25 5.10 -12.12
N VAL A 288 -3.04 4.05 -12.32
CA VAL A 288 -3.27 3.46 -13.66
C VAL A 288 -4.72 3.47 -14.11
N SER A 289 -5.67 3.59 -13.19
CA SER A 289 -7.10 3.54 -13.51
C SER A 289 -7.93 4.31 -12.52
N GLY A 290 -9.20 4.54 -12.89
CA GLY A 290 -10.20 5.24 -12.08
C GLY A 290 -10.20 6.74 -12.31
N GLU A 291 -11.19 7.39 -11.72
CA GLU A 291 -11.40 8.82 -11.82
C GLU A 291 -11.72 9.38 -10.43
N ILE A 292 -11.41 10.66 -10.25
CA ILE A 292 -11.91 11.44 -9.14
C ILE A 292 -13.05 12.32 -9.64
N VAL A 293 -14.26 12.08 -9.12
CA VAL A 293 -15.45 12.81 -9.53
C VAL A 293 -16.00 13.61 -8.34
N PRO A 294 -16.45 14.86 -8.57
CA PRO A 294 -17.20 15.60 -7.57
C PRO A 294 -18.48 14.84 -7.22
N GLY A 295 -18.71 14.59 -5.94
CA GLY A 295 -19.93 14.06 -5.39
C GLY A 295 -20.81 15.16 -4.79
N ASP A 296 -21.62 14.79 -3.80
CA ASP A 296 -22.56 15.69 -3.16
C ASP A 296 -21.85 16.77 -2.33
N THR A 297 -22.46 17.96 -2.31
CA THR A 297 -22.03 19.05 -1.45
C THR A 297 -22.84 19.03 -0.16
N HIS A 298 -22.13 18.91 0.97
CA HIS A 298 -22.73 18.90 2.29
C HIS A 298 -22.53 20.24 2.97
N VAL A 299 -23.53 20.62 3.77
CA VAL A 299 -23.48 21.77 4.68
C VAL A 299 -23.85 21.26 6.06
N LEU A 300 -22.95 21.46 7.02
CA LEU A 300 -23.12 21.01 8.41
C LEU A 300 -22.83 22.15 9.37
N CYS A 301 -23.48 22.13 10.52
CA CYS A 301 -23.26 23.01 11.65
C CYS A 301 -22.76 22.16 12.81
N CYS A 302 -21.48 22.32 13.15
CA CYS A 302 -20.79 21.45 14.11
C CYS A 302 -20.46 22.20 15.40
N ASN A 303 -20.35 21.46 16.50
CA ASN A 303 -19.78 21.97 17.73
C ASN A 303 -18.30 22.34 17.53
N ARG A 304 -17.83 23.31 18.31
CA ARG A 304 -16.43 23.76 18.28
C ARG A 304 -15.51 22.80 19.04
#